data_AF-A0A0E0UZ09-F1
#
_entry.id   AF-A0A0E0UZ09-F1
#
_cell.length_a   1.000
_cell.length_b   1.000
_cell.length_c   1.000
_cell.angle_alpha   90.00
_cell.angle_beta   90.00
_cell.angle_gamma   90.00
#
_symmetry.space_group_name_H-M   'P 1'
#
loop_
_entity.id
_entity.type
_entity.pdbx_description
1 polymer ?
#
loop_
_entity_poly.entity_id
_entity_poly.type
_entity_poly.pdbx_seq_one_letter_code
_entity_poly.pdbx_strand_id
1 'polypeptide(L)'
;MSNLQVIANDMLPVLENEKGEKFVNARALHEKLMTTTKFADWIKRRIRQYGFVENEDFFSLLKNEKRAIGGTTSIDYIFTLDSGKELAMVENTEQGRSIRKYFIEVEKQARKLATEYPTFSYMIDDPVARAKKWIEEQQEKQEALKQIEEQKPKVVFAEAVQTSKNTILVKDLATILKQKGLDIGQNRLFEWLRGSGYLLNKGAYYNKPSQKAMNLGLFEQKTHIHTDRNGLMITTYTPTITGKGQVYLLNKLLEEQNQVII
;
A
#
# COMPACT_ATOMS: atom_id res chain seq x y z
N MET A 1 -5.61 7.86 -33.02
CA MET A 1 -6.22 7.93 -31.69
C MET A 1 -5.17 7.56 -30.67
N SER A 2 -5.09 8.32 -29.58
CA SER A 2 -4.22 8.09 -28.43
C SER A 2 -4.46 6.69 -27.83
N ASN A 3 -3.52 6.25 -26.98
CA ASN A 3 -3.63 4.98 -26.28
C ASN A 3 -4.91 4.97 -25.41
N LEU A 4 -5.79 4.00 -25.61
CA LEU A 4 -7.04 3.84 -24.85
C LEU A 4 -6.86 2.70 -23.84
N GLN A 5 -7.15 2.98 -22.58
CA GLN A 5 -7.07 2.00 -21.50
C GLN A 5 -8.46 1.64 -20.99
N VAL A 6 -8.66 0.39 -20.60
CA VAL A 6 -9.94 -0.08 -20.02
C VAL A 6 -9.95 0.28 -18.54
N ILE A 7 -10.93 1.08 -18.12
CA ILE A 7 -11.06 1.54 -16.72
C ILE A 7 -12.17 0.84 -15.94
N ALA A 8 -13.15 0.26 -16.64
CA ALA A 8 -14.21 -0.54 -16.06
C ALA A 8 -14.67 -1.58 -17.09
N ASN A 9 -15.03 -2.79 -16.65
CA ASN A 9 -15.37 -3.88 -17.58
C ASN A 9 -16.47 -4.84 -17.07
N ASP A 10 -17.23 -4.47 -16.03
CA ASP A 10 -18.16 -5.41 -15.38
C ASP A 10 -19.35 -5.79 -16.29
N MET A 11 -19.97 -4.80 -16.92
CA MET A 11 -21.04 -5.04 -17.90
C MET A 11 -20.58 -4.77 -19.33
N LEU A 12 -19.81 -3.70 -19.51
CA LEU A 12 -19.31 -3.24 -20.79
C LEU A 12 -17.97 -2.53 -20.58
N PRO A 13 -16.97 -2.73 -21.46
CA PRO A 13 -15.72 -2.00 -21.40
C PRO A 13 -15.96 -0.49 -21.53
N VAL A 14 -15.54 0.28 -20.53
CA VAL A 14 -15.38 1.73 -20.61
C VAL A 14 -13.90 2.03 -20.81
N LEU A 15 -13.61 2.78 -21.86
CA LEU A 15 -12.26 3.16 -22.25
C LEU A 15 -11.99 4.59 -21.77
N GLU A 16 -10.75 4.89 -21.42
CA GLU A 16 -10.30 6.25 -21.09
C GLU A 16 -9.03 6.57 -21.88
N ASN A 17 -8.92 7.83 -22.32
CA ASN A 17 -7.70 8.34 -22.95
C ASN A 17 -6.83 9.10 -21.95
N GLU A 18 -5.66 9.54 -22.40
CA GLU A 18 -4.69 10.31 -21.58
C GLU A 18 -5.25 11.63 -21.03
N LYS A 19 -6.32 12.18 -21.61
CA LYS A 19 -6.98 13.41 -21.16
C LYS A 19 -8.10 13.15 -20.15
N GLY A 20 -8.37 11.89 -19.79
CA GLY A 20 -9.50 11.52 -18.92
C GLY A 20 -10.85 11.52 -19.62
N GLU A 21 -10.88 11.63 -20.95
CA GLU A 21 -12.12 11.50 -21.73
C GLU A 21 -12.47 10.01 -21.84
N LYS A 22 -13.76 9.70 -21.66
CA LYS A 22 -14.26 8.34 -21.59
C LYS A 22 -15.03 7.96 -22.83
N PHE A 23 -14.86 6.71 -23.24
CA PHE A 23 -15.40 6.18 -24.49
C PHE A 23 -15.95 4.78 -24.33
N VAL A 24 -16.74 4.37 -25.31
CA VAL A 24 -17.34 3.04 -25.38
C VAL A 24 -17.24 2.50 -26.81
N ASN A 25 -16.97 1.21 -26.95
CA ASN A 25 -17.01 0.55 -28.25
C ASN A 25 -18.47 0.27 -28.66
N ALA A 26 -18.90 0.79 -29.81
CA ALA A 26 -20.27 0.68 -30.28
C ALA A 26 -20.68 -0.77 -30.62
N ARG A 27 -19.75 -1.61 -31.06
CA ARG A 27 -20.03 -3.01 -31.39
C ARG A 27 -20.26 -3.82 -30.12
N ALA A 28 -19.42 -3.63 -29.11
CA ALA A 28 -19.62 -4.23 -27.79
C ALA A 28 -20.95 -3.76 -27.17
N LEU A 29 -21.28 -2.46 -27.30
CA LEU A 29 -22.54 -1.90 -26.83
C LEU A 29 -23.73 -2.58 -27.54
N HIS A 30 -23.70 -2.67 -28.86
CA HIS A 30 -24.72 -3.33 -29.67
C HIS A 30 -24.95 -4.80 -29.26
N GLU A 31 -23.87 -5.56 -29.07
CA GLU A 31 -23.96 -6.96 -28.62
C GLU A 31 -24.65 -7.09 -27.25
N LYS A 32 -24.32 -6.20 -26.30
CA LYS A 32 -24.93 -6.20 -24.96
C LYS A 32 -26.37 -5.71 -24.96
N LEU A 33 -26.75 -4.85 -25.91
CA LEU A 33 -28.13 -4.39 -26.07
C LEU A 33 -29.07 -5.47 -26.63
N MET A 34 -28.52 -6.60 -27.13
CA MET A 34 -29.27 -7.72 -27.72
C MET A 34 -30.21 -7.31 -28.85
N THR A 35 -29.79 -6.34 -29.66
CA THR A 35 -30.57 -5.89 -30.82
C THR A 35 -30.55 -6.92 -31.94
N THR A 36 -31.69 -7.13 -32.59
CA THR A 36 -31.86 -8.14 -33.66
C THR A 36 -31.30 -7.68 -35.01
N THR A 37 -31.12 -6.37 -35.20
CA THR A 37 -30.55 -5.79 -36.42
C THR A 37 -29.05 -6.04 -36.51
N LYS A 38 -28.52 -6.15 -37.73
CA LYS A 38 -27.07 -6.23 -37.94
C LYS A 38 -26.41 -4.92 -37.52
N PHE A 39 -25.25 -5.01 -36.87
CA PHE A 39 -24.50 -3.86 -36.33
C PHE A 39 -24.33 -2.72 -37.35
N ALA A 40 -23.92 -3.04 -38.58
CA ALA A 40 -23.63 -2.03 -39.61
C ALA A 40 -24.87 -1.21 -40.00
N ASP A 41 -26.05 -1.84 -40.06
CA ASP A 41 -27.31 -1.16 -40.38
C ASP A 41 -27.82 -0.38 -39.17
N TRP A 42 -27.70 -1.00 -37.99
CA TRP A 42 -28.09 -0.39 -36.73
C TRP A 42 -27.34 0.92 -36.46
N ILE A 43 -26.00 0.89 -36.54
CA ILE A 43 -25.18 2.04 -36.17
C ILE A 43 -25.37 3.22 -37.13
N LYS A 44 -25.43 2.97 -38.44
CA LYS A 44 -25.70 4.00 -39.45
C LYS A 44 -27.07 4.64 -39.25
N ARG A 45 -28.09 3.84 -38.92
CA ARG A 45 -29.43 4.34 -38.62
C ARG A 45 -29.42 5.22 -37.37
N ARG A 46 -28.76 4.78 -36.29
CA ARG A 46 -28.70 5.54 -35.03
C ARG A 46 -27.94 6.86 -35.18
N ILE A 47 -26.78 6.86 -35.84
CA ILE A 47 -26.03 8.07 -36.15
C ILE A 47 -26.90 9.09 -36.88
N ARG A 48 -27.59 8.67 -37.94
CA ARG A 48 -28.47 9.57 -38.71
C ARG A 48 -29.68 10.05 -37.92
N GLN A 49 -30.32 9.15 -37.16
CA GLN A 49 -31.57 9.44 -36.46
C GLN A 49 -31.37 10.44 -35.31
N TYR A 50 -30.25 10.35 -34.60
CA TYR A 50 -29.96 11.19 -33.43
C TYR A 50 -28.97 12.31 -33.74
N GLY A 51 -28.49 12.40 -34.98
CA GLY A 51 -27.65 13.51 -35.42
C GLY A 51 -26.24 13.49 -34.84
N PHE A 52 -25.71 12.32 -34.48
CA PHE A 52 -24.36 12.20 -33.93
C PHE A 52 -23.31 12.69 -34.96
N VAL A 53 -22.36 13.50 -34.49
CA VAL A 53 -21.33 14.14 -35.30
C VAL A 53 -19.99 13.39 -35.16
N GLU A 54 -19.36 13.09 -36.30
CA GLU A 54 -18.06 12.42 -36.31
C GLU A 54 -16.96 13.37 -35.79
N ASN A 55 -16.09 12.85 -34.93
CA ASN A 55 -15.06 13.55 -34.16
C ASN A 55 -15.56 14.38 -32.96
N GLU A 56 -16.88 14.42 -32.73
CA GLU A 56 -17.47 14.99 -31.51
C GLU A 56 -18.13 13.89 -30.67
N ASP A 57 -19.10 13.18 -31.24
CA ASP A 57 -19.86 12.12 -30.56
C ASP A 57 -19.25 10.74 -30.73
N PHE A 58 -18.62 10.50 -31.88
CA PHE A 58 -18.02 9.21 -32.20
C PHE A 58 -16.85 9.33 -33.17
N PHE A 59 -16.07 8.27 -33.26
CA PHE A 59 -15.00 8.12 -34.23
C PHE A 59 -15.12 6.79 -34.97
N SER A 60 -14.87 6.80 -36.27
CA SER A 60 -14.81 5.59 -37.11
C SER A 60 -13.41 4.96 -37.11
N LEU A 61 -13.37 3.63 -37.11
CA LEU A 61 -12.16 2.82 -37.08
C LEU A 61 -12.19 1.80 -38.21
N LEU A 62 -11.30 1.95 -39.18
CA LEU A 62 -11.13 0.98 -40.26
C LEU A 62 -10.35 -0.24 -39.75
N LYS A 63 -11.01 -1.39 -39.72
CA LYS A 63 -10.39 -2.67 -39.40
C LYS A 63 -10.20 -3.48 -40.67
N ASN A 64 -8.94 -3.67 -41.05
CA ASN A 64 -8.55 -4.49 -42.19
C ASN A 64 -8.24 -5.91 -41.69
N GLU A 65 -9.18 -6.83 -41.84
CA GLU A 65 -8.95 -8.24 -41.53
C GLU A 65 -8.49 -8.98 -42.80
N LYS A 66 -7.28 -9.54 -42.75
CA LYS A 66 -6.78 -10.43 -43.81
C LYS A 66 -7.47 -11.79 -43.68
N ARG A 67 -8.22 -12.20 -44.70
CA ARG A 67 -8.74 -13.58 -44.85
C ARG A 67 -7.97 -14.31 -45.95
N ALA A 68 -8.08 -15.63 -45.96
CA ALA A 68 -7.43 -16.48 -46.96
C ALA A 68 -7.86 -16.17 -48.42
N ILE A 69 -9.07 -15.63 -48.61
CA ILE A 69 -9.61 -15.23 -49.92
C ILE A 69 -10.32 -13.88 -49.77
N GLY A 70 -9.72 -12.81 -50.28
CA GLY A 70 -10.29 -11.44 -50.26
C GLY A 70 -10.27 -10.77 -48.88
N GLY A 71 -9.76 -9.54 -48.81
CA GLY A 71 -9.85 -8.72 -47.60
C GLY A 71 -11.27 -8.17 -47.40
N THR A 72 -11.80 -8.21 -46.18
CA THR A 72 -13.01 -7.47 -45.83
C THR A 72 -12.62 -6.32 -44.92
N THR A 73 -12.84 -5.09 -45.36
CA THR A 73 -12.74 -3.92 -44.50
C THR A 73 -14.03 -3.80 -43.70
N SER A 74 -13.93 -3.83 -42.39
CA SER A 74 -15.06 -3.54 -41.50
C SER A 74 -14.81 -2.21 -40.79
N ILE A 75 -15.89 -1.48 -40.52
CA ILE A 75 -15.83 -0.23 -39.78
C ILE A 75 -16.33 -0.51 -38.37
N ASP A 76 -15.50 -0.18 -37.39
CA ASP A 76 -15.86 -0.11 -35.99
C ASP A 76 -16.06 1.36 -35.58
N TYR A 77 -16.78 1.56 -34.48
CA TYR A 77 -17.08 2.90 -33.98
C TYR A 77 -16.78 2.97 -32.49
N ILE A 78 -16.15 4.05 -32.07
CA ILE A 78 -15.96 4.40 -30.66
C ILE A 78 -16.79 5.65 -30.39
N PHE A 79 -17.72 5.56 -29.45
CA PHE A 79 -18.56 6.68 -29.03
C PHE A 79 -17.99 7.28 -27.75
N THR A 80 -18.22 8.57 -27.52
CA THR A 80 -18.04 9.14 -26.18
C THR A 80 -18.95 8.42 -25.19
N LEU A 81 -18.61 8.45 -23.91
CA LEU A 81 -19.45 7.85 -22.87
C LEU A 81 -20.84 8.49 -22.82
N ASP A 82 -20.95 9.79 -23.11
CA ASP A 82 -22.21 10.54 -23.19
C ASP A 82 -23.10 10.03 -24.32
N SER A 83 -22.57 9.98 -25.55
CA SER A 83 -23.31 9.48 -26.70
C SER A 83 -23.64 7.98 -26.55
N GLY A 84 -22.80 7.21 -25.85
CA GLY A 84 -23.09 5.83 -25.46
C GLY A 84 -24.25 5.69 -24.47
N LYS A 85 -24.37 6.59 -23.48
CA LYS A 85 -25.51 6.65 -22.56
C LYS A 85 -26.81 6.98 -23.31
N GLU A 86 -26.75 7.88 -24.29
CA GLU A 86 -27.89 8.22 -25.13
C GLU A 86 -28.35 7.02 -25.97
N LEU A 87 -27.43 6.31 -26.63
CA LEU A 87 -27.74 5.10 -27.37
C LEU A 87 -28.41 4.02 -26.49
N ALA A 88 -27.87 3.80 -25.29
CA ALA A 88 -28.45 2.83 -24.34
C ALA A 88 -29.85 3.26 -23.86
N MET A 89 -30.09 4.56 -23.70
CA MET A 89 -31.40 5.11 -23.33
C MET A 89 -32.43 4.92 -24.44
N VAL A 90 -32.02 5.19 -25.69
CA VAL A 90 -32.87 5.18 -26.87
C VAL A 90 -33.40 3.79 -27.23
N GLU A 91 -32.61 2.73 -27.03
CA GLU A 91 -33.06 1.37 -27.34
C GLU A 91 -34.29 0.94 -26.52
N ASN A 92 -34.52 1.59 -25.37
CA ASN A 92 -35.69 1.34 -24.52
C ASN A 92 -35.87 -0.15 -24.15
N THR A 93 -34.76 -0.87 -23.98
CA THR A 93 -34.74 -2.27 -23.52
C THR A 93 -34.30 -2.35 -22.06
N GLU A 94 -34.61 -3.48 -21.40
CA GLU A 94 -34.14 -3.73 -20.03
C GLU A 94 -32.60 -3.73 -19.97
N GLN A 95 -31.94 -4.30 -20.97
CA GLN A 95 -30.47 -4.26 -21.07
C GLN A 95 -29.95 -2.85 -21.27
N GLY A 96 -30.59 -2.03 -22.11
CA GLY A 96 -30.27 -0.61 -22.27
C GLY A 96 -30.37 0.15 -20.94
N ARG A 97 -31.41 -0.12 -20.14
CA ARG A 97 -31.57 0.45 -18.79
C ARG A 97 -30.44 0.04 -17.85
N SER A 98 -30.04 -1.24 -17.86
CA SER A 98 -28.95 -1.76 -17.02
C SER A 98 -27.59 -1.16 -17.41
N ILE A 99 -27.29 -1.10 -18.71
CA ILE A 99 -26.06 -0.50 -19.24
C ILE A 99 -26.00 0.99 -18.91
N ARG A 100 -27.13 1.72 -19.04
CA ARG A 100 -27.19 3.14 -18.65
C ARG A 100 -26.89 3.34 -17.16
N LYS A 101 -27.47 2.52 -16.28
CA LYS A 101 -27.18 2.57 -14.83
C LYS A 101 -25.70 2.29 -14.56
N TYR A 102 -25.12 1.32 -15.26
CA TYR A 102 -23.71 1.00 -15.16
C TYR A 102 -22.81 2.18 -15.54
N PHE A 103 -23.04 2.84 -16.68
CA PHE A 103 -22.26 4.02 -17.06
C PHE A 103 -22.34 5.14 -16.02
N ILE A 104 -23.54 5.39 -15.48
CA ILE A 104 -23.73 6.38 -14.42
C ILE A 104 -22.92 6.01 -13.17
N GLU A 105 -22.86 4.72 -12.81
CA GLU A 105 -22.08 4.27 -11.66
C GLU A 105 -20.57 4.42 -11.90
N VAL A 106 -20.07 4.05 -13.08
CA VAL A 106 -18.66 4.27 -13.47
C VAL A 106 -18.30 5.76 -13.39
N GLU A 107 -19.16 6.66 -13.86
CA GLU A 107 -18.94 8.12 -13.73
C GLU A 107 -18.95 8.59 -12.27
N LYS A 108 -19.85 8.06 -11.44
CA LYS A 108 -19.90 8.39 -10.00
C LYS A 108 -18.64 7.92 -9.29
N GLN A 109 -18.16 6.71 -9.58
CA GLN A 109 -16.94 6.18 -9.00
C GLN A 109 -15.72 7.01 -9.42
N ALA A 110 -15.60 7.32 -10.72
CA ALA A 110 -14.55 8.20 -11.22
C ALA A 110 -14.59 9.59 -10.57
N ARG A 111 -15.79 10.15 -10.35
CA ARG A 111 -15.96 11.44 -9.66
C ARG A 111 -15.58 11.38 -8.19
N LYS A 112 -15.96 10.30 -7.49
CA LYS A 112 -15.56 10.07 -6.09
C LYS A 112 -14.06 9.98 -5.97
N LEU A 113 -13.39 9.19 -6.81
CA LEU A 113 -11.93 9.11 -6.85
C LEU A 113 -11.31 10.48 -7.14
N ALA A 114 -11.85 11.23 -8.11
CA ALA A 114 -11.40 12.59 -8.40
C ALA A 114 -11.57 13.56 -7.21
N THR A 115 -12.61 13.37 -6.39
CA THR A 115 -12.87 14.15 -5.17
C THR A 115 -12.05 13.66 -3.97
N GLU A 116 -11.64 12.39 -3.96
CA GLU A 116 -10.82 11.79 -2.92
C GLU A 116 -9.36 12.26 -3.00
N TYR A 117 -8.90 12.73 -4.17
CA TYR A 117 -7.65 13.48 -4.23
C TYR A 117 -7.78 14.78 -3.43
N PRO A 118 -6.87 15.04 -2.48
CA PRO A 118 -6.95 16.22 -1.65
C PRO A 118 -6.90 17.46 -2.54
N THR A 119 -7.94 18.29 -2.47
CA THR A 119 -7.90 19.62 -3.06
C THR A 119 -6.89 20.44 -2.28
N PHE A 120 -5.71 20.64 -2.86
CA PHE A 120 -4.68 21.46 -2.26
C PHE A 120 -5.13 22.92 -2.19
N SER A 121 -4.68 23.65 -1.17
CA SER A 121 -5.05 25.06 -0.95
C SER A 121 -4.86 25.93 -2.20
N TYR A 122 -3.80 25.72 -2.98
CA TYR A 122 -3.50 26.49 -4.20
C TYR A 122 -4.51 26.30 -5.35
N MET A 123 -5.37 25.27 -5.29
CA MET A 123 -6.38 24.99 -6.32
C MET A 123 -7.72 25.69 -6.05
N ILE A 124 -7.85 26.39 -4.91
CA ILE A 124 -9.10 27.04 -4.49
C ILE A 124 -9.06 28.50 -4.93
N ASP A 125 -10.00 28.95 -5.77
CA ASP A 125 -10.06 30.34 -6.25
C ASP A 125 -10.52 31.33 -5.17
N ASP A 126 -11.46 30.93 -4.31
CA ASP A 126 -11.96 31.79 -3.22
C ASP A 126 -10.85 32.05 -2.18
N PRO A 127 -10.46 33.33 -1.94
CA PRO A 127 -9.35 33.65 -1.04
C PRO A 127 -9.59 33.21 0.41
N VAL A 128 -10.84 33.24 0.88
CA VAL A 128 -11.15 32.85 2.27
C VAL A 128 -11.07 31.34 2.44
N ALA A 129 -11.68 30.57 1.53
CA ALA A 129 -11.57 29.11 1.54
C ALA A 129 -10.11 28.64 1.35
N ARG A 130 -9.35 29.29 0.46
CA ARG A 130 -7.92 29.04 0.26
C ARG A 130 -7.12 29.22 1.55
N ALA A 131 -7.32 30.35 2.24
CA ALA A 131 -6.61 30.64 3.48
C ALA A 131 -6.94 29.62 4.58
N LYS A 132 -8.21 29.24 4.73
CA LYS A 132 -8.62 28.19 5.68
C LYS A 132 -7.95 26.86 5.40
N LYS A 133 -7.93 26.42 4.14
CA LYS A 133 -7.30 25.16 3.74
C LYS A 133 -5.78 25.18 3.98
N TRP A 134 -5.14 26.31 3.68
CA TRP A 134 -3.70 26.46 3.92
C TRP A 134 -3.35 26.38 5.41
N ILE A 135 -4.17 26.95 6.30
CA ILE A 135 -3.97 26.87 7.75
C ILE A 135 -4.04 25.42 8.22
N GLU A 136 -5.05 24.67 7.76
CA GLU A 136 -5.20 23.24 8.05
C GLU A 136 -3.97 22.44 7.58
N GLU A 137 -3.52 22.65 6.33
CA GLU A 137 -2.31 22.01 5.79
C GLU A 137 -1.05 22.34 6.63
N GLN A 138 -0.90 23.57 7.12
CA GLN A 138 0.22 23.94 7.99
C GLN A 138 0.14 23.25 9.36
N GLN A 139 -1.06 23.14 9.95
CA GLN A 139 -1.26 22.47 11.22
C GLN A 139 -0.92 20.99 11.14
N GLU A 140 -1.46 20.28 10.13
CA GLU A 140 -1.14 18.86 9.89
C GLU A 140 0.35 18.65 9.67
N LYS A 141 1.00 19.53 8.89
CA LYS A 141 2.45 19.48 8.67
C LYS A 141 3.21 19.66 9.99
N GLN A 142 2.80 20.60 10.84
CA GLN A 142 3.45 20.85 12.12
C GLN A 142 3.28 19.67 13.08
N GLU A 143 2.10 19.06 13.13
CA GLU A 143 1.84 17.86 13.92
C GLU A 143 2.66 16.67 13.44
N ALA A 144 2.73 16.45 12.12
CA ALA A 144 3.56 15.39 11.54
C ALA A 144 5.06 15.60 11.84
N LEU A 145 5.56 16.84 11.76
CA LEU A 145 6.93 17.17 12.13
C LEU A 145 7.21 16.91 13.61
N LYS A 146 6.27 17.27 14.50
CA LYS A 146 6.37 17.00 15.93
C LYS A 146 6.45 15.49 16.20
N GLN A 147 5.61 14.68 15.53
CA GLN A 147 5.67 13.22 15.64
C GLN A 147 7.01 12.66 15.14
N ILE A 148 7.56 13.20 14.05
CA ILE A 148 8.89 12.80 13.54
C ILE A 148 9.98 13.15 14.56
N GLU A 149 9.91 14.33 15.18
CA GLU A 149 10.88 14.79 16.17
C GLU A 149 10.85 13.94 17.44
N GLU A 150 9.66 13.59 17.94
CA GLU A 150 9.46 12.65 19.06
C GLU A 150 10.01 11.25 18.73
N GLN A 151 9.90 10.80 17.47
CA GLN A 151 10.39 9.50 17.02
C GLN A 151 11.90 9.49 16.67
N LYS A 152 12.49 10.65 16.38
CA LYS A 152 13.91 10.80 16.00
C LYS A 152 14.89 10.13 16.98
N PRO A 153 14.78 10.26 18.32
CA PRO A 153 15.69 9.57 19.23
C PRO A 153 15.57 8.03 19.14
N LYS A 154 14.36 7.50 18.86
CA LYS A 154 14.10 6.06 18.69
C LYS A 154 14.77 5.52 17.43
N VAL A 155 14.73 6.27 16.33
CA VAL A 155 15.29 5.86 15.03
C VAL A 155 16.81 5.94 15.01
N VAL A 156 17.38 7.07 15.47
CA VAL A 156 18.84 7.30 15.45
C VAL A 156 19.59 6.25 16.28
N PHE A 157 19.03 5.82 17.40
CA PHE A 157 19.67 4.80 18.24
C PHE A 157 19.50 3.38 17.68
N ALA A 158 18.36 3.05 17.07
CA ALA A 158 18.16 1.78 16.39
C ALA A 158 19.14 1.60 15.21
N GLU A 159 19.41 2.67 14.45
CA GLU A 159 20.39 2.68 13.36
C GLU A 159 21.84 2.55 13.87
N ALA A 160 22.21 3.27 14.94
CA ALA A 160 23.55 3.21 15.53
C ALA A 160 23.89 1.83 16.13
N VAL A 161 22.88 1.12 16.63
CA VAL A 161 23.03 -0.23 17.19
C VAL A 161 23.06 -1.30 16.09
N GLN A 162 22.31 -1.12 14.99
CA GLN A 162 22.36 -2.02 13.82
C GLN A 162 23.71 -1.99 13.09
N THR A 163 24.45 -0.87 13.14
CA THR A 163 25.67 -0.68 12.34
C THR A 163 26.88 -1.47 12.85
N SER A 164 26.86 -1.99 14.08
CA SER A 164 27.94 -2.86 14.55
C SER A 164 27.60 -4.34 14.29
N LYS A 165 28.33 -4.96 13.36
CA LYS A 165 28.25 -6.42 13.08
C LYS A 165 28.74 -7.31 14.24
N ASN A 166 29.02 -6.73 15.42
CA ASN A 166 29.65 -7.42 16.53
C ASN A 166 28.62 -7.74 17.61
N THR A 167 28.60 -8.98 18.06
CA THR A 167 27.83 -9.36 19.26
C THR A 167 28.50 -8.79 20.51
N ILE A 168 27.71 -8.28 21.44
CA ILE A 168 28.20 -7.72 22.71
C ILE A 168 27.79 -8.60 23.88
N LEU A 169 28.53 -8.56 24.98
CA LEU A 169 28.11 -9.28 26.19
C LEU A 169 26.93 -8.54 26.85
N VAL A 170 26.12 -9.27 27.60
CA VAL A 170 25.03 -8.67 28.39
C VAL A 170 25.53 -7.57 29.33
N LYS A 171 26.75 -7.71 29.88
CA LYS A 171 27.39 -6.68 30.72
C LYS A 171 27.64 -5.36 29.98
N ASP A 172 28.01 -5.45 28.70
CA ASP A 172 28.34 -4.29 27.88
C ASP A 172 27.05 -3.56 27.51
N LEU A 173 25.99 -4.32 27.16
CA LEU A 173 24.65 -3.76 26.98
C LEU A 173 24.17 -3.04 28.25
N ALA A 174 24.31 -3.65 29.43
CA ALA A 174 23.92 -3.00 30.69
C ALA A 174 24.66 -1.67 30.93
N THR A 175 25.95 -1.61 30.58
CA THR A 175 26.75 -0.39 30.69
C THR A 175 26.26 0.70 29.74
N ILE A 176 25.96 0.33 28.48
CA ILE A 176 25.39 1.25 27.47
C ILE A 176 24.03 1.79 27.93
N LEU A 177 23.15 0.93 28.43
CA LEU A 177 21.83 1.32 28.94
C LEU A 177 21.96 2.34 30.08
N LYS A 178 22.86 2.09 31.04
CA LYS A 178 23.13 3.01 32.14
C LYS A 178 23.66 4.35 31.69
N GLN A 179 24.57 4.39 30.72
CA GLN A 179 25.09 5.64 30.14
C GLN A 179 24.00 6.46 29.43
N LYS A 180 22.95 5.79 28.93
CA LYS A 180 21.83 6.42 28.24
C LYS A 180 20.69 6.83 29.17
N GLY A 181 20.86 6.71 30.49
CA GLY A 181 19.90 7.17 31.48
C GLY A 181 18.89 6.10 31.96
N LEU A 182 19.00 4.86 31.48
CA LEU A 182 18.22 3.75 32.04
C LEU A 182 18.90 3.24 33.31
N ASP A 183 18.25 3.36 34.47
CA ASP A 183 18.79 2.83 35.72
C ASP A 183 18.67 1.30 35.78
N ILE A 184 19.52 0.61 35.01
CA ILE A 184 19.64 -0.85 35.01
C ILE A 184 21.09 -1.27 35.14
N GLY A 185 21.35 -2.15 36.11
CA GLY A 185 22.67 -2.73 36.34
C GLY A 185 22.80 -4.11 35.68
N GLN A 186 24.03 -4.62 35.56
CA GLN A 186 24.28 -5.94 34.97
C GLN A 186 23.41 -7.05 35.59
N ASN A 187 23.38 -7.18 36.92
CA ASN A 187 22.62 -8.23 37.59
C ASN A 187 21.11 -8.09 37.37
N ARG A 188 20.60 -6.84 37.45
CA ARG A 188 19.19 -6.53 37.16
C ARG A 188 18.82 -6.89 35.72
N LEU A 189 19.70 -6.64 34.75
CA LEU A 189 19.47 -7.03 33.35
C LEU A 189 19.45 -8.55 33.18
N PHE A 190 20.35 -9.29 33.84
CA PHE A 190 20.32 -10.76 33.82
C PHE A 190 19.08 -11.35 34.49
N GLU A 191 18.61 -10.74 35.59
CA GLU A 191 17.35 -11.11 36.23
C GLU A 191 16.17 -10.88 35.31
N TRP A 192 16.09 -9.71 34.69
CA TRP A 192 15.03 -9.38 33.73
C TRP A 192 15.02 -10.33 32.53
N LEU A 193 16.19 -10.61 31.93
CA LEU A 193 16.30 -11.54 30.81
C LEU A 193 15.83 -12.96 31.15
N ARG A 194 16.05 -13.40 32.40
CA ARG A 194 15.56 -14.70 32.90
C ARG A 194 14.06 -14.66 33.21
N GLY A 195 13.58 -13.60 33.85
CA GLY A 195 12.17 -13.40 34.17
C GLY A 195 11.29 -13.30 32.91
N SER A 196 11.79 -12.65 31.86
CA SER A 196 11.13 -12.49 30.56
C SER A 196 11.27 -13.71 29.63
N GLY A 197 11.96 -14.77 30.09
CA GLY A 197 12.11 -16.04 29.36
C GLY A 197 13.07 -15.99 28.17
N TYR A 198 13.94 -14.98 28.08
CA TYR A 198 15.00 -14.92 27.06
C TYR A 198 16.21 -15.78 27.42
N LEU A 199 16.52 -15.88 28.72
CA LEU A 199 17.54 -16.78 29.25
C LEU A 199 16.91 -17.82 30.18
N LEU A 200 17.50 -19.00 30.24
CA LEU A 200 17.10 -20.06 31.17
C LEU A 200 17.58 -19.75 32.59
N ASN A 201 16.79 -20.16 33.59
CA ASN A 201 16.95 -19.78 34.99
C ASN A 201 17.24 -20.95 35.95
N LYS A 202 17.48 -22.17 35.45
CA LYS A 202 17.63 -23.39 36.27
C LYS A 202 18.76 -24.30 35.81
N GLY A 203 19.42 -24.92 36.79
CA GLY A 203 20.35 -26.04 36.61
C GLY A 203 21.57 -25.72 35.73
N ALA A 204 22.07 -26.74 35.04
CA ALA A 204 23.27 -26.64 34.18
C ALA A 204 23.11 -25.68 32.99
N TYR A 205 21.87 -25.30 32.64
CA TYR A 205 21.59 -24.38 31.52
C TYR A 205 21.37 -22.94 31.96
N TYR A 206 21.73 -22.60 33.19
CA TYR A 206 21.60 -21.23 33.69
C TYR A 206 22.29 -20.22 32.74
N ASN A 207 21.60 -19.12 32.44
CA ASN A 207 22.00 -18.09 31.46
C ASN A 207 22.13 -18.54 30.00
N LYS A 208 21.76 -19.78 29.66
CA LYS A 208 21.66 -20.21 28.26
C LYS A 208 20.48 -19.50 27.58
N PRO A 209 20.66 -18.92 26.38
CA PRO A 209 19.54 -18.40 25.60
C PRO A 209 18.45 -19.45 25.38
N SER A 210 17.19 -19.07 25.57
CA SER A 210 16.05 -19.94 25.34
C SER A 210 15.85 -20.18 23.84
N GLN A 211 15.18 -21.28 23.47
CA GLN A 211 14.85 -21.54 22.06
C GLN A 211 14.06 -20.38 21.45
N LYS A 212 13.17 -19.74 22.23
CA LYS A 212 12.45 -18.52 21.83
C LYS A 212 13.42 -17.39 21.45
N ALA A 213 14.41 -17.12 22.30
CA ALA A 213 15.37 -16.05 22.08
C ALA A 213 16.29 -16.33 20.87
N MET A 214 16.64 -17.60 20.66
CA MET A 214 17.41 -18.07 19.50
C MET A 214 16.59 -17.96 18.20
N ASN A 215 15.33 -18.38 18.19
CA ASN A 215 14.44 -18.27 17.02
C ASN A 215 14.22 -16.82 16.60
N LEU A 216 14.18 -15.89 17.56
CA LEU A 216 14.09 -14.45 17.28
C LEU A 216 15.43 -13.85 16.77
N GLY A 217 16.54 -14.58 16.87
CA GLY A 217 17.88 -14.14 16.46
C GLY A 217 18.47 -13.06 17.38
N LEU A 218 18.08 -13.05 18.66
CA LEU A 218 18.47 -11.98 19.60
C LEU A 218 19.82 -12.26 20.28
N PHE A 219 20.20 -13.53 20.40
CA PHE A 219 21.39 -13.96 21.14
C PHE A 219 22.23 -14.94 20.33
N GLU A 220 23.51 -14.95 20.65
CA GLU A 220 24.45 -16.03 20.42
C GLU A 220 24.93 -16.56 21.77
N GLN A 221 25.53 -17.76 21.80
CA GLN A 221 26.08 -18.34 23.02
C GLN A 221 27.55 -18.68 22.84
N LYS A 222 28.34 -18.40 23.87
CA LYS A 222 29.71 -18.93 24.03
C LYS A 222 29.71 -19.94 25.17
N THR A 223 30.36 -21.08 24.96
CA THR A 223 30.49 -22.13 25.98
C THR A 223 31.90 -22.12 26.55
N HIS A 224 32.00 -22.25 27.87
CA HIS A 224 33.27 -22.46 28.57
C HIS A 224 33.18 -23.75 29.37
N ILE A 225 34.19 -24.61 29.29
CA ILE A 225 34.26 -25.85 30.06
C ILE A 225 35.29 -25.66 31.16
N HIS A 226 34.91 -25.93 32.40
CA HIS A 226 35.84 -25.94 33.52
C HIS A 226 35.56 -27.15 34.41
N THR A 227 36.59 -27.58 35.15
CA THR A 227 36.46 -28.65 36.13
C THR A 227 35.96 -28.06 37.45
N ASP A 228 35.00 -28.72 38.08
CA ASP A 228 34.54 -28.37 39.44
C ASP A 228 35.47 -28.96 40.51
N ARG A 229 35.29 -28.56 41.77
CA ARG A 229 36.00 -29.09 42.94
C ARG A 229 35.91 -30.61 43.07
N ASN A 230 34.87 -31.22 42.49
CA ASN A 230 34.64 -32.67 42.50
C ASN A 230 35.23 -33.39 41.28
N GLY A 231 36.03 -32.71 40.44
CA GLY A 231 36.63 -33.32 39.25
C GLY A 231 35.68 -33.49 38.05
N LEU A 232 34.40 -33.10 38.20
CA LEU A 232 33.41 -33.15 37.12
C LEU A 232 33.59 -31.97 36.16
N MET A 233 33.51 -32.23 34.85
CA MET A 233 33.51 -31.18 33.84
C MET A 233 32.14 -30.49 33.80
N ILE A 234 32.11 -29.18 34.08
CA ILE A 234 30.93 -28.33 33.98
C ILE A 234 31.06 -27.46 32.73
N THR A 235 29.97 -27.41 31.94
CA THR A 235 29.84 -26.48 30.83
C THR A 235 29.03 -25.26 31.27
N THR A 236 29.61 -24.07 31.15
CA THR A 236 28.96 -22.79 31.44
C THR A 236 28.59 -22.08 30.14
N TYR A 237 27.43 -21.42 30.11
CA TYR A 237 26.93 -20.68 28.95
C TYR A 237 27.02 -19.17 29.20
N THR A 238 27.70 -18.47 28.30
CA THR A 238 27.77 -17.01 28.29
C THR A 238 26.96 -16.47 27.11
N PRO A 239 25.82 -15.79 27.36
CA PRO A 239 25.02 -15.20 26.30
C PRO A 239 25.66 -13.92 25.77
N THR A 240 25.70 -13.77 24.45
CA THR A 240 26.05 -12.54 23.73
C THR A 240 24.83 -12.07 22.94
N ILE A 241 24.68 -10.76 22.77
CA ILE A 241 23.50 -10.13 22.17
C ILE A 241 23.86 -9.65 20.77
N THR A 242 23.06 -10.04 19.78
CA THR A 242 23.23 -9.61 18.38
C THR A 242 22.83 -8.14 18.22
N GLY A 243 23.24 -7.46 17.14
CA GLY A 243 22.78 -6.09 16.87
C GLY A 243 21.25 -5.99 16.84
N LYS A 244 20.58 -7.00 16.26
CA LYS A 244 19.11 -7.15 16.32
C LYS A 244 18.60 -7.29 17.76
N GLY A 245 19.26 -8.12 18.56
CA GLY A 245 18.94 -8.33 19.98
C GLY A 245 19.05 -7.04 20.80
N GLN A 246 20.08 -6.23 20.56
CA GLN A 246 20.30 -4.98 21.27
C GLN A 246 19.14 -3.99 21.04
N VAL A 247 18.72 -3.79 19.78
CA VAL A 247 17.57 -2.92 19.44
C VAL A 247 16.28 -3.46 20.06
N TYR A 248 16.05 -4.76 19.92
CA TYR A 248 14.82 -5.38 20.40
C TYR A 248 14.67 -5.30 21.93
N LEU A 249 15.72 -5.65 22.68
CA LEU A 249 15.67 -5.67 24.15
C LEU A 249 15.59 -4.24 24.71
N LEU A 250 16.25 -3.27 24.07
CA LEU A 250 16.12 -1.86 24.44
C LEU A 250 14.67 -1.37 24.27
N ASN A 251 14.09 -1.52 23.08
CA ASN A 251 12.72 -1.05 22.82
C ASN A 251 11.74 -1.64 23.85
N LYS A 252 11.93 -2.93 24.15
CA LYS A 252 11.12 -3.61 25.15
C LYS A 252 11.32 -3.09 26.58
N LEU A 253 12.56 -2.79 26.97
CA LEU A 253 12.85 -2.20 28.29
C LEU A 253 12.29 -0.77 28.42
N LEU A 254 12.34 0.03 27.34
CA LEU A 254 11.76 1.38 27.31
C LEU A 254 10.23 1.34 27.45
N GLU A 255 9.58 0.41 26.74
CA GLU A 255 8.13 0.18 26.86
C GLU A 255 7.74 -0.22 28.29
N GLU A 256 8.48 -1.14 28.92
CA GLU A 256 8.16 -1.63 30.27
C GLU A 256 8.44 -0.61 31.40
N GLN A 257 9.40 0.30 31.23
CA GLN A 257 9.69 1.33 32.24
C GLN A 257 8.76 2.55 32.18
N ASN A 258 7.75 2.55 31.30
CA ASN A 258 6.85 3.69 31.09
C ASN A 258 7.61 5.01 30.83
N GLN A 259 8.87 4.92 30.41
CA GLN A 259 9.58 6.00 29.72
C GLN A 259 9.13 5.94 28.27
N VAL A 260 7.87 6.32 28.07
CA VAL A 260 7.57 7.16 26.91
C VAL A 260 8.50 8.35 27.11
N ILE A 261 9.60 8.39 26.34
CA ILE A 261 10.40 9.59 26.25
C ILE A 261 9.46 10.61 25.59
N ILE A 262 8.83 11.45 26.43
CA ILE A 262 8.32 12.75 26.01
C ILE A 262 9.54 13.57 25.57
#